data_AF-A0A497G2K2-F1
#
_entry.id   AF-A0A497G2K2-F1
#
_cell.length_a   1.000
_cell.length_b   1.000
_cell.length_c   1.000
_cell.angle_alpha   90.00
_cell.angle_beta   90.00
_cell.angle_gamma   90.00
#
_symmetry.space_group_name_H-M   'P 1'
#
loop_
_entity.id
_entity.type
_entity.pdbx_description
1 polymer ?
#
loop_
_entity_poly.entity_id
_entity_poly.type
_entity_poly.pdbx_seq_one_letter_code
_entity_poly.pdbx_strand_id
1 'polypeptide(L)'
;MTHSTIRAAVRYLLGCLPYFKLPFLGLAGLSDCSCLSGAIRDLLELQLLSGAFPSGWSKVHGESTMATAKALLCISHLSGPAEKAADYLERSLSAYGFWRDDPLQLSLFEDFLSPRDYTATEFVSSIMAALSLRRFGRKVAVEKFLSAVSSIQDSSGTWFSQGTPSVLITSLLLIFFGESLDARAKALRGLKKILASSSPRVTQLERALGLLALAKVDVKYLSPALEYLASIQCREGGWGKRRSSPACTFLILSAMLELEKLRPLVLEELEGLLSRLVRLRRVVSSSHGRLREKLLGLLRHCYVIFPESTKETLFRVFALSVLFQLGPAVDAYEVFEKAADRMRYSNMLHDVDEFLSCLRDLLLSRGVGRRVVYNISKSIRIFGDFLSEIDFLKVVPVEKFSEEFSRYILFKAAHAIENYKSLGVLLYLYRRRIFDEDSLLVGLQCLPGVGRFSADMFLFLSCDILEIIRCKRSFLPVSWSIVKPLLMTGLLSAKVVSAYRTTRRIYETSLNLLSTVMSRDLWKAYYLTEVSRHWCFKRTCRSIKGPCPLYEICAFKYG
;
A
#
# COMPACT_ATOMS: atom_id res chain seq x y z
N MET A 1 14.12 10.72 -23.79
CA MET A 1 13.21 9.56 -23.65
C MET A 1 13.52 8.73 -22.40
N THR A 2 14.78 8.46 -22.11
CA THR A 2 15.23 7.64 -20.96
C THR A 2 14.80 8.16 -19.59
N HIS A 3 15.00 9.46 -19.31
CA HIS A 3 14.62 10.07 -18.03
C HIS A 3 13.11 9.99 -17.76
N SER A 4 12.26 10.13 -18.78
CA SER A 4 10.80 10.08 -18.58
C SER A 4 10.31 8.69 -18.18
N THR A 5 10.92 7.64 -18.74
CA THR A 5 10.56 6.25 -18.45
C THR A 5 10.92 5.89 -17.00
N ILE A 6 12.17 6.15 -16.59
CA ILE A 6 12.63 5.90 -15.22
C ILE A 6 11.80 6.70 -14.22
N ARG A 7 11.57 7.98 -14.50
CA ARG A 7 10.74 8.87 -13.68
C ARG A 7 9.34 8.32 -13.43
N ALA A 8 8.68 7.85 -14.48
CA ALA A 8 7.32 7.32 -14.36
C ALA A 8 7.30 6.03 -13.53
N ALA A 9 8.30 5.16 -13.69
CA ALA A 9 8.40 3.90 -12.95
C ALA A 9 8.70 4.12 -11.45
N VAL A 10 9.61 5.03 -11.11
CA VAL A 10 9.92 5.36 -9.70
C VAL A 10 8.68 5.94 -9.00
N ARG A 11 7.94 6.86 -9.65
CA ARG A 11 6.69 7.40 -9.12
C ARG A 11 5.62 6.34 -8.92
N TYR A 12 5.47 5.45 -9.89
CA TYR A 12 4.55 4.33 -9.78
C TYR A 12 4.89 3.45 -8.56
N LEU A 13 6.17 3.06 -8.41
CA LEU A 13 6.61 2.19 -7.33
C LEU A 13 6.42 2.83 -5.95
N LEU A 14 6.72 4.12 -5.78
CA LEU A 14 6.47 4.84 -4.52
C LEU A 14 4.98 4.94 -4.15
N GLY A 15 4.10 4.93 -5.15
CA GLY A 15 2.64 4.86 -4.96
C GLY A 15 2.11 3.46 -4.63
N CYS A 16 2.96 2.42 -4.66
CA CYS A 16 2.58 1.04 -4.35
C CYS A 16 2.69 0.74 -2.85
N LEU A 17 2.28 -0.48 -2.48
CA LEU A 17 2.35 -0.99 -1.11
C LEU A 17 3.80 -0.92 -0.56
N PRO A 18 3.96 -0.72 0.77
CA PRO A 18 5.27 -0.76 1.44
C PRO A 18 6.14 -1.97 1.03
N TYR A 19 5.52 -3.14 0.84
CA TYR A 19 6.17 -4.40 0.43
C TYR A 19 7.04 -4.31 -0.83
N PHE A 20 6.77 -3.36 -1.74
CA PHE A 20 7.59 -3.18 -2.95
C PHE A 20 8.50 -1.94 -2.87
N LYS A 21 8.03 -0.85 -2.27
CA LYS A 21 8.79 0.41 -2.26
C LYS A 21 9.84 0.50 -1.15
N LEU A 22 9.58 -0.03 0.04
CA LEU A 22 10.54 0.01 1.14
C LEU A 22 11.81 -0.80 0.82
N PRO A 23 11.75 -2.05 0.28
CA PRO A 23 12.98 -2.76 -0.06
C PRO A 23 13.74 -2.07 -1.19
N PHE A 24 13.04 -1.39 -2.10
CA PHE A 24 13.69 -0.57 -3.13
C PHE A 24 14.43 0.64 -2.54
N LEU A 25 13.84 1.33 -1.56
CA LEU A 25 14.50 2.39 -0.80
C LEU A 25 15.72 1.86 -0.04
N GLY A 26 15.62 0.66 0.54
CA GLY A 26 16.76 -0.04 1.15
C GLY A 26 17.87 -0.35 0.16
N LEU A 27 17.53 -0.86 -1.03
CA LEU A 27 18.49 -1.11 -2.11
C LEU A 27 19.18 0.17 -2.59
N ALA A 28 18.46 1.30 -2.59
CA ALA A 28 18.99 2.62 -2.92
C ALA A 28 19.88 3.22 -1.81
N GLY A 29 19.90 2.63 -0.61
CA GLY A 29 20.64 3.17 0.54
C GLY A 29 19.94 4.35 1.23
N LEU A 30 18.60 4.39 1.16
CA LEU A 30 17.78 5.49 1.70
C LEU A 30 16.88 5.05 2.86
N SER A 31 17.06 3.84 3.38
CA SER A 31 16.20 3.25 4.42
C SER A 31 16.38 3.86 5.82
N ASP A 32 17.55 4.43 6.09
CA ASP A 32 17.91 5.10 7.35
C ASP A 32 17.40 6.55 7.44
N CYS A 33 16.72 7.05 6.39
CA CYS A 33 16.08 8.36 6.44
C CYS A 33 15.10 8.42 7.61
N SER A 34 15.30 9.37 8.52
CA SER A 34 14.40 9.65 9.65
C SER A 34 12.93 9.82 9.22
N CYS A 35 12.73 10.27 7.97
CA CYS A 35 11.43 10.40 7.33
C CYS A 35 10.65 9.08 7.18
N LEU A 36 11.33 7.94 7.14
CA LEU A 36 10.75 6.59 6.98
C LEU A 36 10.53 5.86 8.32
N SER A 37 10.97 6.42 9.44
CA SER A 37 10.91 5.80 10.77
C SER A 37 9.52 5.24 11.13
N GLY A 38 8.45 5.94 10.74
CA GLY A 38 7.08 5.46 10.93
C GLY A 38 6.82 4.15 10.18
N ALA A 39 7.11 4.11 8.88
CA ALA A 39 6.89 2.95 8.03
C ALA A 39 7.79 1.75 8.42
N ILE A 40 9.04 2.01 8.82
CA ILE A 40 9.94 0.97 9.32
C ILE A 40 9.42 0.38 10.63
N ARG A 41 8.93 1.20 11.56
CA ARG A 41 8.35 0.70 12.80
C ARG A 41 7.10 -0.15 12.56
N ASP A 42 6.23 0.27 11.63
CA ASP A 42 5.04 -0.50 11.27
C ASP A 42 5.41 -1.83 10.57
N LEU A 43 6.52 -1.87 9.83
CA LEU A 43 7.10 -3.13 9.32
C LEU A 43 7.56 -4.02 10.50
N LEU A 44 8.30 -3.49 11.46
CA LEU A 44 8.83 -4.28 12.59
C LEU A 44 7.74 -4.92 13.46
N GLU A 45 6.55 -4.32 13.54
CA GLU A 45 5.39 -4.91 14.22
C GLU A 45 4.88 -6.20 13.56
N LEU A 46 5.33 -6.51 12.34
CA LEU A 46 5.02 -7.74 11.63
C LEU A 46 6.09 -8.82 11.80
N GLN A 47 7.23 -8.52 12.43
CA GLN A 47 8.27 -9.50 12.65
C GLN A 47 7.79 -10.57 13.63
N LEU A 48 7.86 -11.83 13.20
CA LEU A 48 7.46 -12.98 13.98
C LEU A 48 8.57 -13.37 14.97
N LEU A 49 8.21 -14.15 15.99
CA LEU A 49 9.18 -14.63 16.99
C LEU A 49 10.34 -15.43 16.38
N SER A 50 10.10 -16.11 15.25
CA SER A 50 11.11 -16.82 14.46
C SER A 50 12.16 -15.89 13.83
N GLY A 51 11.89 -14.59 13.75
CA GLY A 51 12.65 -13.58 13.01
C GLY A 51 12.11 -13.32 11.59
N ALA A 52 11.21 -14.18 11.11
CA ALA A 52 10.61 -14.09 9.78
C ALA A 52 9.59 -12.94 9.66
N PHE A 53 9.30 -12.58 8.42
CA PHE A 53 8.18 -11.72 8.05
C PHE A 53 7.16 -12.51 7.23
N PRO A 54 5.85 -12.23 7.39
CA PRO A 54 4.82 -12.92 6.64
C PRO A 54 4.77 -12.45 5.17
N SER A 55 4.30 -13.32 4.28
CA SER A 55 4.15 -13.02 2.84
C SER A 55 3.40 -11.71 2.60
N GLY A 56 3.93 -10.85 1.73
CA GLY A 56 3.35 -9.55 1.42
C GLY A 56 3.30 -8.57 2.60
N TRP A 57 3.95 -8.89 3.71
CA TRP A 57 3.86 -8.17 4.99
C TRP A 57 2.43 -8.04 5.49
N SER A 58 1.68 -9.14 5.44
CA SER A 58 0.32 -9.20 5.94
C SER A 58 0.15 -10.27 7.01
N LYS A 59 -0.49 -9.91 8.12
CA LYS A 59 -0.76 -10.82 9.25
C LYS A 59 -1.65 -12.01 8.89
N VAL A 60 -2.30 -11.99 7.71
CA VAL A 60 -3.12 -13.12 7.26
C VAL A 60 -2.32 -14.24 6.60
N HIS A 61 -1.04 -14.01 6.27
CA HIS A 61 -0.19 -14.97 5.58
C HIS A 61 0.87 -15.58 6.50
N GLY A 62 1.45 -16.70 6.06
CA GLY A 62 2.52 -17.39 6.78
C GLY A 62 3.89 -16.76 6.55
N GLU A 63 4.90 -17.30 7.24
CA GLU A 63 6.31 -16.94 7.08
C GLU A 63 6.75 -17.04 5.62
N SER A 64 7.58 -16.09 5.16
CA SER A 64 8.11 -16.09 3.80
C SER A 64 9.56 -15.66 3.74
N THR A 65 10.36 -16.41 2.99
CA THR A 65 11.76 -16.08 2.72
C THR A 65 11.86 -14.78 1.92
N MET A 66 11.11 -14.64 0.83
CA MET A 66 11.08 -13.42 0.02
C MET A 66 10.71 -12.19 0.86
N ALA A 67 9.66 -12.30 1.68
CA ALA A 67 9.22 -11.19 2.52
C ALA A 67 10.24 -10.82 3.59
N THR A 68 10.93 -11.81 4.16
CA THR A 68 12.00 -11.61 5.15
C THR A 68 13.24 -10.98 4.51
N ALA A 69 13.64 -11.45 3.33
CA ALA A 69 14.75 -10.89 2.57
C ALA A 69 14.50 -9.42 2.19
N LYS A 70 13.29 -9.11 1.72
CA LYS A 70 12.86 -7.73 1.47
C LYS A 70 12.87 -6.88 2.74
N ALA A 71 12.43 -7.42 3.87
CA ALA A 71 12.46 -6.70 5.14
C ALA A 71 13.90 -6.40 5.58
N LEU A 72 14.82 -7.37 5.46
CA LEU A 72 16.23 -7.20 5.80
C LEU A 72 16.89 -6.08 4.98
N LEU A 73 16.54 -5.94 3.69
CA LEU A 73 16.99 -4.81 2.87
C LEU A 73 16.54 -3.45 3.42
N CYS A 74 15.40 -3.38 4.10
CA CYS A 74 14.89 -2.14 4.70
C CYS A 74 15.49 -1.86 6.07
N ILE A 75 15.73 -2.90 6.87
CA ILE A 75 16.07 -2.75 8.29
C ILE A 75 17.53 -3.04 8.58
N SER A 76 18.39 -3.21 7.58
CA SER A 76 19.81 -3.60 7.73
C SER A 76 20.62 -2.68 8.66
N HIS A 77 20.17 -1.45 8.89
CA HIS A 77 20.79 -0.48 9.79
C HIS A 77 20.34 -0.61 11.27
N LEU A 78 19.35 -1.46 11.57
CA LEU A 78 18.78 -1.64 12.91
C LEU A 78 19.31 -2.92 13.56
N SER A 79 20.24 -2.77 14.49
CA SER A 79 20.78 -3.88 15.27
C SER A 79 19.67 -4.58 16.08
N GLY A 80 19.67 -5.92 16.10
CA GLY A 80 18.63 -6.72 16.74
C GLY A 80 17.57 -7.24 15.75
N PRO A 81 16.61 -6.43 15.28
CA PRO A 81 15.61 -6.90 14.32
C PRO A 81 16.23 -7.40 13.01
N ALA A 82 17.26 -6.73 12.49
CA ALA A 82 17.98 -7.17 11.30
C ALA A 82 18.69 -8.51 11.53
N GLU A 83 19.34 -8.67 12.69
CA GLU A 83 20.01 -9.93 13.07
C GLU A 83 19.02 -11.09 13.12
N LYS A 84 17.85 -10.91 13.76
CA LYS A 84 16.80 -11.95 13.78
C LYS A 84 16.34 -12.36 12.38
N ALA A 85 16.18 -11.39 11.48
CA ALA A 85 15.81 -11.67 10.10
C ALA A 85 16.92 -12.40 9.33
N ALA A 86 18.18 -11.98 9.52
CA ALA A 86 19.34 -12.63 8.94
C ALA A 86 19.51 -14.07 9.46
N ASP A 87 19.42 -14.30 10.77
CA ASP A 87 19.50 -15.61 11.40
C ASP A 87 18.36 -16.54 10.95
N TYR A 88 17.16 -16.02 10.71
CA TYR A 88 16.08 -16.80 10.10
C TYR A 88 16.45 -17.22 8.67
N LEU A 89 16.98 -16.30 7.84
CA LEU A 89 17.40 -16.63 6.48
C LEU A 89 18.55 -17.65 6.50
N GLU A 90 19.56 -17.52 7.35
CA GLU A 90 20.66 -18.49 7.43
C GLU A 90 20.18 -19.87 7.86
N ARG A 91 19.26 -19.96 8.84
CA ARG A 91 18.69 -21.24 9.30
C ARG A 91 17.72 -21.89 8.33
N SER A 92 17.04 -21.09 7.50
CA SER A 92 16.08 -21.59 6.50
C SER A 92 16.74 -22.01 5.18
N LEU A 93 18.04 -21.81 5.03
CA LEU A 93 18.81 -22.32 3.90
C LEU A 93 18.81 -23.86 3.93
N SER A 94 18.31 -24.48 2.87
CA SER A 94 18.30 -25.94 2.77
C SER A 94 19.72 -26.52 2.63
N ALA A 95 19.84 -27.82 2.86
CA ALA A 95 21.09 -28.56 2.62
C ALA A 95 21.58 -28.48 1.16
N TYR A 96 20.67 -28.23 0.22
CA TYR A 96 20.98 -28.06 -1.21
C TYR A 96 21.44 -26.64 -1.57
N GLY A 97 21.48 -25.71 -0.60
CA GLY A 97 21.94 -24.34 -0.84
C GLY A 97 20.88 -23.39 -1.40
N PHE A 98 19.59 -23.75 -1.35
CA PHE A 98 18.48 -22.90 -1.79
C PHE A 98 17.45 -22.63 -0.69
N TRP A 99 16.71 -21.53 -0.83
CA TRP A 99 15.56 -21.18 0.00
C TRP A 99 14.26 -21.42 -0.72
N ARG A 100 13.24 -21.81 0.04
CA ARG A 100 11.92 -22.13 -0.49
C ARG A 100 10.85 -21.22 0.11
N ASP A 101 9.91 -20.81 -0.74
CA ASP A 101 8.66 -20.15 -0.36
C ASP A 101 7.46 -21.02 -0.79
N ASP A 102 6.29 -20.73 -0.22
CA ASP A 102 5.01 -21.23 -0.72
C ASP A 102 4.69 -20.53 -2.06
N PRO A 103 4.66 -21.24 -3.21
CA PRO A 103 4.43 -20.62 -4.51
C PRO A 103 3.04 -19.99 -4.66
N LEU A 104 2.03 -20.52 -3.98
CA LEU A 104 0.69 -19.95 -4.01
C LEU A 104 0.69 -18.59 -3.33
N GLN A 105 1.27 -18.49 -2.13
CA GLN A 105 1.38 -17.22 -1.42
C GLN A 105 2.30 -16.23 -2.15
N LEU A 106 3.44 -16.69 -2.67
CA LEU A 106 4.38 -15.82 -3.36
C LEU A 106 3.76 -15.21 -4.62
N SER A 107 3.04 -16.01 -5.42
CA SER A 107 2.40 -15.55 -6.66
C SER A 107 1.28 -14.52 -6.45
N LEU A 108 0.75 -14.37 -5.23
CA LEU A 108 -0.20 -13.29 -4.90
C LEU A 108 0.45 -11.90 -4.96
N PHE A 109 1.75 -11.82 -4.67
CA PHE A 109 2.50 -10.58 -4.60
C PHE A 109 3.49 -10.45 -5.76
N GLU A 110 4.22 -11.53 -6.08
CA GLU A 110 5.14 -11.62 -7.21
C GLU A 110 4.40 -12.14 -8.46
N ASP A 111 3.49 -11.33 -8.99
CA ASP A 111 2.52 -11.74 -10.04
C ASP A 111 3.14 -12.14 -11.40
N PHE A 112 4.45 -12.01 -11.56
CA PHE A 112 5.21 -12.54 -12.70
C PHE A 112 5.62 -14.01 -12.53
N LEU A 113 5.52 -14.56 -11.32
CA LEU A 113 5.79 -15.96 -11.02
C LEU A 113 4.50 -16.78 -11.14
N SER A 114 4.60 -17.89 -11.87
CA SER A 114 3.54 -18.89 -11.91
C SER A 114 3.59 -19.74 -10.65
N PRO A 115 2.47 -19.98 -9.93
CA PRO A 115 2.45 -20.90 -8.80
C PRO A 115 2.75 -22.36 -9.20
N ARG A 116 2.68 -22.68 -10.49
CA ARG A 116 3.06 -23.99 -11.04
C ARG A 116 4.56 -24.09 -11.31
N ASP A 117 5.27 -22.97 -11.31
CA ASP A 117 6.71 -22.92 -11.55
C ASP A 117 7.50 -22.86 -10.24
N TYR A 118 7.61 -24.02 -9.59
CA TYR A 118 8.34 -24.19 -8.33
C TYR A 118 9.81 -23.78 -8.44
N THR A 119 10.46 -24.09 -9.57
CA THR A 119 11.89 -23.77 -9.78
C THR A 119 12.10 -22.26 -9.86
N ALA A 120 11.33 -21.54 -10.69
CA ALA A 120 11.44 -20.09 -10.77
C ALA A 120 11.15 -19.41 -9.41
N THR A 121 10.14 -19.91 -8.69
CA THR A 121 9.78 -19.42 -7.34
C THR A 121 10.96 -19.57 -6.38
N GLU A 122 11.53 -20.77 -6.29
CA GLU A 122 12.65 -21.09 -5.39
C GLU A 122 13.89 -20.25 -5.71
N PHE A 123 14.25 -20.13 -7.00
CA PHE A 123 15.39 -19.32 -7.41
C PHE A 123 15.21 -17.84 -7.13
N VAL A 124 14.04 -17.27 -7.43
CA VAL A 124 13.81 -15.83 -7.25
C VAL A 124 13.81 -15.48 -5.75
N SER A 125 13.20 -16.30 -4.90
CA SER A 125 13.31 -16.15 -3.44
C SER A 125 14.75 -16.32 -2.95
N SER A 126 15.48 -17.31 -3.45
CA SER A 126 16.88 -17.55 -3.08
C SER A 126 17.81 -16.41 -3.48
N ILE A 127 17.65 -15.87 -4.68
CA ILE A 127 18.42 -14.72 -5.18
C ILE A 127 18.18 -13.50 -4.29
N MET A 128 16.93 -13.24 -3.89
CA MET A 128 16.62 -12.11 -3.00
C MET A 128 17.18 -12.33 -1.59
N ALA A 129 17.07 -13.54 -1.03
CA ALA A 129 17.65 -13.91 0.25
C ALA A 129 19.17 -13.71 0.27
N ALA A 130 19.88 -14.30 -0.69
CA ALA A 130 21.32 -14.14 -0.85
C ALA A 130 21.72 -12.67 -1.05
N LEU A 131 20.94 -11.88 -1.80
CA LEU A 131 21.23 -10.47 -2.03
C LEU A 131 21.13 -9.69 -0.72
N SER A 132 20.08 -9.94 0.05
CA SER A 132 19.85 -9.28 1.35
C SER A 132 20.92 -9.66 2.38
N LEU A 133 21.29 -10.94 2.48
CA LEU A 133 22.35 -11.43 3.37
C LEU A 133 23.71 -10.87 2.98
N ARG A 134 24.03 -10.81 1.68
CA ARG A 134 25.28 -10.21 1.20
C ARG A 134 25.38 -8.74 1.58
N ARG A 135 24.30 -7.97 1.41
CA ARG A 135 24.26 -6.55 1.78
C ARG A 135 24.32 -6.33 3.30
N PHE A 136 23.80 -7.28 4.08
CA PHE A 136 23.90 -7.27 5.54
C PHE A 136 25.28 -7.73 6.05
N GLY A 137 26.09 -8.40 5.23
CA GLY A 137 27.44 -8.85 5.57
C GLY A 137 27.58 -10.33 5.93
N ARG A 138 26.54 -11.14 5.70
CA ARG A 138 26.52 -12.59 5.99
C ARG A 138 27.05 -13.40 4.80
N LYS A 139 28.34 -13.76 4.84
CA LYS A 139 29.05 -14.38 3.70
C LYS A 139 28.80 -15.88 3.54
N VAL A 140 28.78 -16.63 4.64
CA VAL A 140 28.76 -18.11 4.61
C VAL A 140 27.54 -18.66 3.87
N ALA A 141 26.34 -18.16 4.18
CA ALA A 141 25.12 -18.59 3.50
C ALA A 141 25.10 -18.19 2.01
N VAL A 142 25.68 -17.03 1.68
CA VAL A 142 25.77 -16.54 0.29
C VAL A 142 26.72 -17.41 -0.52
N GLU A 143 27.88 -17.78 0.04
CA GLU A 143 28.85 -18.67 -0.62
C GLU A 143 28.27 -20.06 -0.88
N LYS A 144 27.53 -20.63 0.10
CA LYS A 144 26.80 -21.90 -0.08
C LYS A 144 25.81 -21.83 -1.25
N PHE A 145 25.04 -20.75 -1.33
CA PHE A 145 24.11 -20.53 -2.43
C PHE A 145 24.83 -20.40 -3.78
N LEU A 146 25.91 -19.61 -3.86
CA LEU A 146 26.66 -19.42 -5.11
C LEU A 146 27.35 -20.71 -5.59
N SER A 147 27.84 -21.53 -4.65
CA SER A 147 28.37 -22.86 -4.95
C SER A 147 27.29 -23.78 -5.53
N ALA A 148 26.11 -23.82 -4.88
CA ALA A 148 24.97 -24.61 -5.36
C ALA A 148 24.51 -24.15 -6.75
N VAL A 149 24.36 -22.84 -6.97
CA VAL A 149 24.02 -22.25 -8.27
C VAL A 149 25.02 -22.66 -9.35
N SER A 150 26.32 -22.62 -9.04
CA SER A 150 27.37 -23.00 -10.00
C SER A 150 27.31 -24.48 -10.36
N SER A 151 27.00 -25.35 -9.40
CA SER A 151 26.92 -26.81 -9.60
C SER A 151 25.79 -27.26 -10.54
N ILE A 152 24.73 -26.46 -10.66
CA ILE A 152 23.54 -26.79 -11.47
C ILE A 152 23.45 -26.00 -12.78
N GLN A 153 24.50 -25.25 -13.13
CA GLN A 153 24.58 -24.57 -14.41
C GLN A 153 24.79 -25.60 -15.53
N ASP A 154 24.01 -25.50 -16.60
CA ASP A 154 24.12 -26.46 -17.70
C ASP A 154 25.35 -26.24 -18.60
N SER A 155 25.47 -27.10 -19.62
CA SER A 155 26.50 -26.99 -20.66
C SER A 155 26.37 -25.75 -21.56
N SER A 156 25.18 -25.14 -21.68
CA SER A 156 24.98 -23.87 -22.40
C SER A 156 25.32 -22.62 -21.56
N GLY A 157 25.54 -22.78 -20.26
CA GLY A 157 25.80 -21.71 -19.30
C GLY A 157 24.56 -21.08 -18.69
N THR A 158 23.38 -21.64 -18.91
CA THR A 158 22.11 -21.11 -18.41
C THR A 158 21.53 -21.96 -17.29
N TRP A 159 20.65 -21.36 -16.51
CA TRP A 159 19.87 -22.06 -15.50
C TRP A 159 18.48 -22.36 -16.02
N PHE A 160 17.88 -23.45 -15.56
CA PHE A 160 16.66 -24.00 -16.13
C PHE A 160 15.47 -23.76 -15.20
N SER A 161 14.31 -23.56 -15.81
CA SER A 161 13.02 -23.62 -15.15
C SER A 161 12.09 -24.46 -16.01
N GLN A 162 11.35 -25.38 -15.40
CA GLN A 162 10.41 -26.27 -16.11
C GLN A 162 11.05 -26.99 -17.32
N GLY A 163 12.30 -27.43 -17.18
CA GLY A 163 13.03 -28.14 -18.25
C GLY A 163 13.46 -27.27 -19.43
N THR A 164 13.42 -25.93 -19.31
CA THR A 164 13.88 -25.01 -20.35
C THR A 164 14.84 -23.94 -19.82
N PRO A 165 15.78 -23.41 -20.62
CA PRO A 165 16.62 -22.29 -20.22
C PRO A 165 15.81 -21.08 -19.77
N SER A 166 16.03 -20.62 -18.54
CA SER A 166 15.33 -19.50 -17.92
C SER A 166 16.10 -18.20 -18.11
N VAL A 167 15.51 -17.28 -18.89
CA VAL A 167 16.04 -15.92 -19.05
C VAL A 167 15.94 -15.17 -17.73
N LEU A 168 14.83 -15.31 -17.00
CA LEU A 168 14.61 -14.67 -15.70
C LEU A 168 15.73 -15.00 -14.71
N ILE A 169 15.94 -16.29 -14.42
CA ILE A 169 16.93 -16.74 -13.43
C ILE A 169 18.34 -16.30 -13.85
N THR A 170 18.70 -16.57 -15.11
CA THR A 170 20.03 -16.25 -15.65
C THR A 170 20.32 -14.74 -15.57
N SER A 171 19.33 -13.90 -15.90
CA SER A 171 19.48 -12.45 -15.88
C SER A 171 19.62 -11.92 -14.46
N LEU A 172 18.81 -12.38 -13.50
CA LEU A 172 18.90 -11.93 -12.11
C LEU A 172 20.22 -12.34 -11.46
N LEU A 173 20.72 -13.56 -11.72
CA LEU A 173 22.03 -14.01 -11.25
C LEU A 173 23.16 -13.14 -11.82
N LEU A 174 23.14 -12.84 -13.12
CA LEU A 174 24.14 -11.97 -13.74
C LEU A 174 24.09 -10.53 -13.22
N ILE A 175 22.89 -10.00 -12.98
CA ILE A 175 22.69 -8.63 -12.48
C ILE A 175 23.22 -8.51 -11.05
N PHE A 176 22.81 -9.40 -10.15
CA PHE A 176 23.13 -9.27 -8.73
C PHE A 176 24.44 -9.92 -8.34
N PHE A 177 24.84 -11.03 -8.97
CA PHE A 177 25.99 -11.84 -8.57
C PHE A 177 27.02 -12.06 -9.68
N GLY A 178 26.90 -11.39 -10.82
CA GLY A 178 27.73 -11.68 -12.01
C GLY A 178 29.23 -11.72 -11.76
N GLU A 179 29.75 -10.90 -10.85
CA GLU A 179 31.18 -10.87 -10.49
C GLU A 179 31.62 -12.04 -9.60
N SER A 180 30.68 -12.69 -8.92
CA SER A 180 30.92 -13.83 -8.03
C SER A 180 30.60 -15.18 -8.69
N LEU A 181 30.33 -15.20 -9.99
CA LEU A 181 30.01 -16.41 -10.75
C LEU A 181 31.21 -16.84 -11.60
N ASP A 182 31.77 -18.02 -11.31
CA ASP A 182 32.92 -18.58 -12.02
C ASP A 182 32.66 -18.72 -13.54
N ALA A 183 31.44 -19.08 -13.91
CA ALA A 183 31.03 -19.29 -15.30
C ALA A 183 30.28 -18.10 -15.92
N ARG A 184 30.49 -16.87 -15.43
CA ARG A 184 29.83 -15.64 -15.92
C ARG A 184 29.88 -15.48 -17.43
N ALA A 185 31.05 -15.69 -18.05
CA ALA A 185 31.23 -15.52 -19.50
C ALA A 185 30.36 -16.50 -20.31
N LYS A 186 30.19 -17.73 -19.79
CA LYS A 186 29.33 -18.76 -20.39
C LYS A 186 27.86 -18.35 -20.29
N ALA A 187 27.43 -17.90 -19.12
CA ALA A 187 26.07 -17.38 -18.89
C ALA A 187 25.73 -16.20 -19.80
N LEU A 188 26.66 -15.27 -20.02
CA LEU A 188 26.46 -14.15 -20.94
C LEU A 188 26.29 -14.61 -22.39
N ARG A 189 27.06 -15.61 -22.85
CA ARG A 189 26.91 -16.19 -24.20
C ARG A 189 25.57 -16.92 -24.35
N GLY A 190 25.19 -17.72 -23.36
CA GLY A 190 23.90 -18.41 -23.33
C GLY A 190 22.74 -17.42 -23.38
N LEU A 191 22.76 -16.38 -22.55
CA LEU A 191 21.75 -15.32 -22.54
C LEU A 191 21.64 -14.60 -23.88
N LYS A 192 22.77 -14.20 -24.49
CA LYS A 192 22.78 -13.57 -25.83
C LYS A 192 22.12 -14.46 -26.87
N LYS A 193 22.45 -15.76 -26.88
CA LYS A 193 21.87 -16.74 -27.82
C LYS A 193 20.36 -16.87 -27.64
N ILE A 194 19.87 -16.93 -26.40
CA ILE A 194 18.44 -17.03 -26.11
C ILE A 194 17.71 -15.76 -26.55
N LEU A 195 18.23 -14.57 -26.24
CA LEU A 195 17.58 -13.31 -26.60
C LEU A 195 17.58 -13.04 -28.11
N ALA A 196 18.62 -13.50 -28.83
CA ALA A 196 18.71 -13.41 -30.29
C ALA A 196 17.74 -14.37 -31.00
N SER A 197 17.34 -15.47 -30.34
CA SER A 197 16.30 -16.33 -30.88
C SER A 197 14.94 -15.60 -30.82
N SER A 198 14.19 -15.61 -31.93
CA SER A 198 12.80 -15.11 -31.97
C SER A 198 11.83 -16.06 -31.25
N SER A 199 12.26 -16.64 -30.13
CA SER A 199 11.48 -17.62 -29.38
C SER A 199 10.24 -16.94 -28.77
N PRO A 200 9.02 -17.41 -29.06
CA PRO A 200 7.80 -16.86 -28.47
C PRO A 200 7.67 -17.14 -26.98
N ARG A 201 8.62 -17.87 -26.37
CA ARG A 201 8.64 -18.22 -24.94
C ARG A 201 9.22 -17.12 -24.04
N VAL A 202 10.00 -16.18 -24.58
CA VAL A 202 10.61 -15.11 -23.77
C VAL A 202 9.57 -14.02 -23.51
N THR A 203 9.21 -13.83 -22.25
CA THR A 203 8.27 -12.78 -21.84
C THR A 203 8.87 -11.38 -21.96
N GLN A 204 8.01 -10.36 -21.95
CA GLN A 204 8.47 -8.96 -21.99
C GLN A 204 9.39 -8.61 -20.80
N LEU A 205 9.06 -9.09 -19.60
CA LEU A 205 9.88 -8.90 -18.40
C LEU A 205 11.26 -9.54 -18.57
N GLU A 206 11.29 -10.80 -19.01
CA GLU A 206 12.53 -11.55 -19.21
C GLU A 206 13.44 -10.89 -20.25
N ARG A 207 12.88 -10.44 -21.37
CA ARG A 207 13.67 -9.72 -22.38
C ARG A 207 14.24 -8.42 -21.82
N ALA A 208 13.46 -7.66 -21.04
CA ALA A 208 13.93 -6.43 -20.41
C ALA A 208 15.07 -6.69 -19.42
N LEU A 209 14.91 -7.66 -18.51
CA LEU A 209 15.96 -8.04 -17.56
C LEU A 209 17.19 -8.61 -18.26
N GLY A 210 17.00 -9.39 -19.33
CA GLY A 210 18.08 -9.92 -20.15
C GLY A 210 18.92 -8.82 -20.80
N LEU A 211 18.28 -7.81 -21.40
CA LEU A 211 18.98 -6.66 -21.97
C LEU A 211 19.72 -5.84 -20.89
N LEU A 212 19.13 -5.66 -19.71
CA LEU A 212 19.80 -4.99 -18.57
C LEU A 212 20.99 -5.80 -18.06
N ALA A 213 20.88 -7.12 -17.96
CA ALA A 213 21.98 -8.00 -17.58
C ALA A 213 23.15 -7.91 -18.57
N LEU A 214 22.86 -7.84 -19.87
CA LEU A 214 23.88 -7.61 -20.89
C LEU A 214 24.47 -6.21 -20.81
N ALA A 215 23.65 -5.18 -20.58
CA ALA A 215 24.07 -3.79 -20.45
C ALA A 215 24.96 -3.53 -19.24
N LYS A 216 24.85 -4.33 -18.17
CA LYS A 216 25.76 -4.30 -17.02
C LYS A 216 27.19 -4.68 -17.40
N VAL A 217 27.38 -5.45 -18.48
CA VAL A 217 28.71 -5.92 -18.92
C VAL A 217 29.19 -5.22 -20.18
N ASP A 218 28.28 -4.93 -21.11
CA ASP A 218 28.58 -4.31 -22.39
C ASP A 218 27.60 -3.17 -22.67
N VAL A 219 28.11 -1.95 -22.61
CA VAL A 219 27.31 -0.73 -22.65
C VAL A 219 26.50 -0.56 -23.94
N LYS A 220 26.86 -1.24 -25.04
CA LYS A 220 26.10 -1.16 -26.29
C LYS A 220 24.67 -1.69 -26.16
N TYR A 221 24.40 -2.54 -25.17
CA TYR A 221 23.06 -3.05 -24.88
C TYR A 221 22.22 -2.07 -24.06
N LEU A 222 22.80 -0.98 -23.54
CA LEU A 222 22.09 -0.01 -22.73
C LEU A 222 21.00 0.71 -23.53
N SER A 223 21.31 1.26 -24.71
CA SER A 223 20.32 1.96 -25.53
C SER A 223 19.17 1.03 -25.98
N PRO A 224 19.44 -0.19 -26.52
CA PRO A 224 18.39 -1.17 -26.82
C PRO A 224 17.54 -1.54 -25.60
N ALA A 225 18.14 -1.69 -24.41
CA ALA A 225 17.39 -1.98 -23.19
C ALA A 225 16.40 -0.85 -22.87
N LEU A 226 16.84 0.40 -22.95
CA LEU A 226 16.03 1.57 -22.62
C LEU A 226 14.91 1.83 -23.65
N GLU A 227 15.20 1.65 -24.93
CA GLU A 227 14.21 1.71 -26.01
C GLU A 227 13.14 0.63 -25.84
N TYR A 228 13.57 -0.60 -25.56
CA TYR A 228 12.65 -1.70 -25.31
C TYR A 228 11.77 -1.41 -24.09
N LEU A 229 12.36 -1.03 -22.95
CA LEU A 229 11.64 -0.66 -21.73
C LEU A 229 10.64 0.48 -21.93
N ALA A 230 10.98 1.48 -22.74
CA ALA A 230 10.07 2.56 -23.10
C ALA A 230 8.90 2.05 -23.95
N SER A 231 9.15 1.14 -24.90
CA SER A 231 8.11 0.58 -25.78
C SER A 231 7.07 -0.27 -25.05
N ILE A 232 7.46 -0.92 -23.94
CA ILE A 232 6.58 -1.80 -23.15
C ILE A 232 6.05 -1.13 -21.86
N GLN A 233 6.40 0.13 -21.60
CA GLN A 233 5.96 0.81 -20.38
C GLN A 233 4.44 1.02 -20.39
N CYS A 234 3.77 0.62 -19.31
CA CYS A 234 2.34 0.82 -19.15
C CYS A 234 2.02 2.29 -18.89
N ARG A 235 0.78 2.71 -19.16
CA ARG A 235 0.36 4.12 -19.00
C ARG A 235 0.49 4.63 -17.56
N GLU A 236 0.40 3.74 -16.57
CA GLU A 236 0.59 4.09 -15.16
C GLU A 236 2.07 4.27 -14.77
N GLY A 237 3.01 3.98 -15.67
CA GLY A 237 4.45 4.18 -15.49
C GLY A 237 5.25 2.92 -15.12
N GLY A 238 4.60 1.85 -14.64
CA GLY A 238 5.27 0.58 -14.37
C GLY A 238 5.34 -0.35 -15.58
N TRP A 239 5.74 -1.59 -15.32
CA TRP A 239 5.81 -2.67 -16.33
C TRP A 239 5.00 -3.90 -15.90
N GLY A 240 4.44 -4.61 -16.86
CA GLY A 240 3.66 -5.84 -16.64
C GLY A 240 2.91 -6.26 -17.90
N LYS A 241 2.23 -7.42 -17.87
CA LYS A 241 1.65 -8.05 -19.08
C LYS A 241 0.48 -7.27 -19.70
N ARG A 242 -0.45 -6.80 -18.87
CA ARG A 242 -1.64 -6.02 -19.31
C ARG A 242 -1.77 -4.67 -18.61
N ARG A 243 -1.15 -4.55 -17.44
CA ARG A 243 -1.15 -3.39 -16.55
C ARG A 243 0.18 -3.39 -15.81
N SER A 244 0.54 -2.23 -15.26
CA SER A 244 1.70 -2.13 -14.37
C SER A 244 1.59 -3.13 -13.22
N SER A 245 2.66 -3.91 -13.01
CA SER A 245 2.87 -4.80 -11.87
C SER A 245 3.90 -4.17 -10.91
N PRO A 246 3.60 -4.05 -9.61
CA PRO A 246 4.57 -3.57 -8.62
C PRO A 246 5.81 -4.47 -8.55
N ALA A 247 5.63 -5.79 -8.67
CA ALA A 247 6.67 -6.80 -8.57
C ALA A 247 7.64 -6.74 -9.76
N CYS A 248 7.11 -6.72 -10.99
CA CYS A 248 7.90 -6.52 -12.21
C CYS A 248 8.68 -5.20 -12.15
N THR A 249 8.00 -4.13 -11.72
CA THR A 249 8.59 -2.79 -11.68
C THR A 249 9.68 -2.69 -10.62
N PHE A 250 9.47 -3.30 -9.45
CA PHE A 250 10.48 -3.44 -8.41
C PHE A 250 11.74 -4.15 -8.94
N LEU A 251 11.59 -5.28 -9.64
CA LEU A 251 12.75 -6.02 -10.18
C LEU A 251 13.52 -5.22 -11.23
N ILE A 252 12.82 -4.59 -12.19
CA ILE A 252 13.45 -3.80 -13.24
C ILE A 252 14.19 -2.60 -12.63
N LEU A 253 13.58 -1.86 -11.70
CA LEU A 253 14.25 -0.73 -11.05
C LEU A 253 15.41 -1.18 -10.16
N SER A 254 15.28 -2.31 -9.47
CA SER A 254 16.37 -2.90 -8.68
C SER A 254 17.55 -3.28 -9.56
N ALA A 255 17.28 -3.86 -10.75
CA ALA A 255 18.31 -4.11 -11.75
C ALA A 255 18.98 -2.82 -12.22
N MET A 256 18.22 -1.75 -12.47
CA MET A 256 18.79 -0.45 -12.87
C MET A 256 19.71 0.15 -11.79
N LEU A 257 19.42 -0.04 -10.49
CA LEU A 257 20.30 0.40 -9.40
C LEU A 257 21.66 -0.33 -9.41
N GLU A 258 21.71 -1.54 -9.97
CA GLU A 258 22.93 -2.34 -10.09
C GLU A 258 23.76 -2.00 -11.34
N LEU A 259 23.30 -1.05 -12.18
CA LEU A 259 24.01 -0.54 -13.35
C LEU A 259 24.53 0.88 -13.07
N GLU A 260 25.84 1.07 -13.10
CA GLU A 260 26.49 2.36 -12.78
C GLU A 260 25.95 3.55 -13.57
N LYS A 261 25.62 3.35 -14.86
CA LYS A 261 25.09 4.43 -15.72
C LYS A 261 23.64 4.80 -15.44
N LEU A 262 22.84 3.91 -14.86
CA LEU A 262 21.42 4.15 -14.59
C LEU A 262 21.16 4.52 -13.13
N ARG A 263 22.01 4.05 -12.21
CA ARG A 263 21.88 4.30 -10.78
C ARG A 263 21.71 5.79 -10.44
N PRO A 264 22.52 6.75 -10.95
CA PRO A 264 22.33 8.17 -10.65
C PRO A 264 20.95 8.70 -11.04
N LEU A 265 20.42 8.26 -12.19
CA LEU A 265 19.12 8.71 -12.70
C LEU A 265 17.96 8.22 -11.84
N VAL A 266 18.08 6.98 -11.34
CA VAL A 266 17.10 6.38 -10.43
C VAL A 266 17.14 7.09 -9.08
N LEU A 267 18.33 7.33 -8.53
CA LEU A 267 18.52 8.01 -7.25
C LEU A 267 18.03 9.45 -7.29
N GLU A 268 18.36 10.22 -8.32
CA GLU A 268 17.94 11.62 -8.48
C GLU A 268 16.41 11.76 -8.40
N GLU A 269 15.66 10.92 -9.14
CA GLU A 269 14.19 10.98 -9.08
C GLU A 269 13.66 10.52 -7.71
N LEU A 270 14.25 9.48 -7.13
CA LEU A 270 13.82 8.91 -5.86
C LEU A 270 13.98 9.92 -4.71
N GLU A 271 15.16 10.53 -4.60
CA GLU A 271 15.47 11.59 -3.63
C GLU A 271 14.61 12.83 -3.86
N GLY A 272 14.39 13.22 -5.12
CA GLY A 272 13.51 14.33 -5.47
C GLY A 272 12.07 14.13 -4.99
N LEU A 273 11.53 12.92 -5.14
CA LEU A 273 10.18 12.58 -4.66
C LEU A 273 10.09 12.51 -3.13
N LEU A 274 11.08 11.90 -2.48
CA LEU A 274 11.15 11.84 -1.02
C LEU A 274 11.27 13.25 -0.42
N SER A 275 12.10 14.12 -0.99
CA SER A 275 12.24 15.51 -0.55
C SER A 275 10.91 16.25 -0.63
N ARG A 276 10.14 16.08 -1.72
CA ARG A 276 8.80 16.65 -1.85
C ARG A 276 7.81 16.09 -0.83
N LEU A 277 7.83 14.78 -0.57
CA LEU A 277 7.00 14.15 0.47
C LEU A 277 7.32 14.70 1.87
N VAL A 278 8.61 14.85 2.19
CA VAL A 278 9.05 15.41 3.47
C VAL A 278 8.60 16.86 3.62
N ARG A 279 8.76 17.70 2.57
CA ARG A 279 8.28 19.08 2.60
C ARG A 279 6.75 19.15 2.72
N LEU A 280 6.01 18.30 2.01
CA LEU A 280 4.56 18.17 2.14
C LEU A 280 4.15 17.84 3.59
N ARG A 281 4.82 16.87 4.21
CA ARG A 281 4.59 16.50 5.62
C ARG A 281 4.80 17.69 6.54
N ARG A 282 5.84 18.51 6.33
CA ARG A 282 6.09 19.72 7.15
C ARG A 282 4.93 20.71 7.04
N VAL A 283 4.48 21.03 5.83
CA VAL A 283 3.35 21.95 5.58
C VAL A 283 2.06 21.44 6.24
N VAL A 284 1.78 20.15 6.09
CA VAL A 284 0.58 19.54 6.68
C VAL A 284 0.66 19.52 8.21
N SER A 285 1.83 19.20 8.76
CA SER A 285 2.03 19.11 10.21
C SER A 285 1.93 20.46 10.91
N SER A 286 2.29 21.58 10.26
CA SER A 286 2.15 22.91 10.87
C SER A 286 0.70 23.39 10.99
N SER A 287 -0.26 22.76 10.29
CA SER A 287 -1.65 23.23 10.18
C SER A 287 -2.68 22.32 10.88
N HIS A 288 -2.27 21.24 11.54
CA HIS A 288 -3.16 20.18 11.99
C HIS A 288 -4.07 20.57 13.17
N GLY A 289 -3.59 21.36 14.14
CA GLY A 289 -4.40 21.75 15.31
C GLY A 289 -5.64 22.54 14.92
N ARG A 290 -5.48 23.53 14.02
CA ARG A 290 -6.59 24.32 13.47
C ARG A 290 -7.58 23.45 12.68
N LEU A 291 -7.09 22.45 11.95
CA LEU A 291 -7.93 21.54 11.19
C LEU A 291 -8.80 20.68 12.12
N ARG A 292 -8.20 20.13 13.19
CA ARG A 292 -8.91 19.32 14.18
C ARG A 292 -10.03 20.12 14.84
N GLU A 293 -9.74 21.32 15.33
CA GLU A 293 -10.76 22.19 15.96
C GLU A 293 -11.88 22.56 14.98
N LYS A 294 -11.55 22.84 13.72
CA LYS A 294 -12.57 23.10 12.69
C LYS A 294 -13.49 21.90 12.49
N LEU A 295 -12.94 20.69 12.41
CA LEU A 295 -13.72 19.46 12.26
C LEU A 295 -14.56 19.18 13.49
N LEU A 296 -14.01 19.34 14.70
CA LEU A 296 -14.77 19.23 15.95
C LEU A 296 -15.92 20.23 16.00
N GLY A 297 -15.69 21.49 15.62
CA GLY A 297 -16.72 22.51 15.52
C GLY A 297 -17.85 22.11 14.56
N LEU A 298 -17.51 21.55 13.40
CA LEU A 298 -18.49 21.05 12.44
C LEU A 298 -19.30 19.86 12.99
N LEU A 299 -18.64 18.91 13.65
CA LEU A 299 -19.32 17.76 14.28
C LEU A 299 -20.25 18.20 15.43
N ARG A 300 -19.89 19.25 16.18
CA ARG A 300 -20.79 19.86 17.18
C ARG A 300 -21.98 20.54 16.52
N HIS A 301 -21.73 21.32 15.48
CA HIS A 301 -22.77 22.05 14.76
C HIS A 301 -23.82 21.11 14.14
N CYS A 302 -23.39 20.03 13.50
CA CYS A 302 -24.29 19.03 12.93
C CYS A 302 -24.83 18.02 13.96
N TYR A 303 -24.70 18.29 15.27
CA TYR A 303 -25.14 17.43 16.37
C TYR A 303 -24.66 15.98 16.27
N VAL A 304 -23.45 15.75 15.74
CA VAL A 304 -22.83 14.41 15.70
C VAL A 304 -22.25 14.04 17.06
N ILE A 305 -21.66 15.02 17.75
CA ILE A 305 -21.17 14.83 19.12
C ILE A 305 -22.36 14.92 20.07
N PHE A 306 -22.62 13.84 20.80
CA PHE A 306 -23.67 13.76 21.81
C PHE A 306 -23.03 13.61 23.20
N PRO A 307 -22.85 14.70 23.96
CA PRO A 307 -22.02 14.72 25.17
C PRO A 307 -22.42 13.73 26.26
N GLU A 308 -23.72 13.40 26.32
CA GLU A 308 -24.29 12.53 27.35
C GLU A 308 -23.99 11.05 27.11
N SER A 309 -23.64 10.64 25.89
CA SER A 309 -23.42 9.23 25.55
C SER A 309 -22.35 9.04 24.46
N THR A 310 -21.28 8.34 24.83
CA THR A 310 -20.23 7.90 23.90
C THR A 310 -20.78 6.92 22.87
N LYS A 311 -21.70 6.02 23.26
CA LYS A 311 -22.36 5.08 22.34
C LYS A 311 -23.16 5.83 21.28
N GLU A 312 -23.94 6.82 21.70
CA GLU A 312 -24.70 7.67 20.77
C GLU A 312 -23.79 8.46 19.84
N THR A 313 -22.71 9.05 20.36
CA THR A 313 -21.72 9.73 19.52
C THR A 313 -21.12 8.79 18.48
N LEU A 314 -20.75 7.56 18.85
CA LEU A 314 -20.25 6.55 17.91
C LEU A 314 -21.29 6.15 16.86
N PHE A 315 -22.55 5.98 17.27
CA PHE A 315 -23.66 5.69 16.36
C PHE A 315 -23.82 6.80 15.31
N ARG A 316 -23.84 8.06 15.75
CA ARG A 316 -23.93 9.24 14.87
C ARG A 316 -22.74 9.35 13.93
N VAL A 317 -21.52 9.12 14.43
CA VAL A 317 -20.29 9.10 13.62
C VAL A 317 -20.38 8.02 12.55
N PHE A 318 -20.86 6.82 12.88
CA PHE A 318 -21.04 5.75 11.92
C PHE A 318 -22.09 6.10 10.87
N ALA A 319 -23.28 6.55 11.27
CA ALA A 319 -24.33 6.99 10.36
C ALA A 319 -23.85 8.07 9.39
N LEU A 320 -23.18 9.12 9.89
CA LEU A 320 -22.58 10.15 9.05
C LEU A 320 -21.54 9.56 8.07
N SER A 321 -20.67 8.67 8.55
CA SER A 321 -19.62 8.03 7.73
C SER A 321 -20.18 7.18 6.59
N VAL A 322 -21.34 6.55 6.82
CA VAL A 322 -22.05 5.79 5.78
C VAL A 322 -22.66 6.72 4.73
N LEU A 323 -23.16 7.91 5.10
CA LEU A 323 -23.70 8.88 4.15
C LEU A 323 -22.64 9.44 3.19
N PHE A 324 -21.40 9.56 3.65
CA PHE A 324 -20.27 10.00 2.83
C PHE A 324 -20.00 9.14 1.59
N GLN A 325 -20.50 7.90 1.54
CA GLN A 325 -20.39 7.06 0.35
C GLN A 325 -21.17 7.59 -0.86
N LEU A 326 -22.20 8.41 -0.62
CA LEU A 326 -23.05 8.98 -1.66
C LEU A 326 -22.31 10.04 -2.49
N GLY A 327 -21.09 10.41 -2.06
CA GLY A 327 -20.21 11.31 -2.79
C GLY A 327 -20.78 12.74 -2.83
N PRO A 328 -20.37 13.56 -3.81
CA PRO A 328 -20.75 14.97 -3.86
C PRO A 328 -22.21 15.22 -4.24
N ALA A 329 -22.94 14.20 -4.68
CA ALA A 329 -24.35 14.33 -5.04
C ALA A 329 -25.26 14.58 -3.83
N VAL A 330 -24.78 14.23 -2.64
CA VAL A 330 -25.52 14.35 -1.39
C VAL A 330 -24.59 14.93 -0.32
N ASP A 331 -24.91 16.11 0.19
CA ASP A 331 -24.16 16.67 1.32
C ASP A 331 -24.50 15.90 2.60
N ALA A 332 -23.58 15.01 3.00
CA ALA A 332 -23.74 14.15 4.15
C ALA A 332 -23.98 14.93 5.45
N TYR A 333 -23.35 16.10 5.63
CA TYR A 333 -23.53 16.92 6.82
C TYR A 333 -24.94 17.52 6.85
N GLU A 334 -25.38 18.11 5.73
CA GLU A 334 -26.72 18.70 5.60
C GLU A 334 -27.83 17.65 5.76
N VAL A 335 -27.65 16.44 5.22
CA VAL A 335 -28.61 15.35 5.40
C VAL A 335 -28.71 14.95 6.86
N PHE A 336 -27.56 14.78 7.51
CA PHE A 336 -27.50 14.33 8.89
C PHE A 336 -28.09 15.38 9.85
N GLU A 337 -27.73 16.66 9.67
CA GLU A 337 -28.29 17.78 10.42
C GLU A 337 -29.81 17.84 10.28
N LYS A 338 -30.35 17.80 9.06
CA LYS A 338 -31.82 17.77 8.85
C LYS A 338 -32.51 16.56 9.46
N ALA A 339 -31.84 15.40 9.53
CA ALA A 339 -32.37 14.23 10.22
C ALA A 339 -32.40 14.46 11.74
N ALA A 340 -31.34 15.05 12.30
CA ALA A 340 -31.29 15.44 13.71
C ALA A 340 -32.38 16.45 14.07
N ASP A 341 -32.60 17.47 13.23
CA ASP A 341 -33.64 18.47 13.42
C ASP A 341 -35.04 17.85 13.47
N ARG A 342 -35.34 16.92 12.54
CA ARG A 342 -36.62 16.20 12.50
C ARG A 342 -36.85 15.37 13.75
N MET A 343 -35.78 14.79 14.29
CA MET A 343 -35.78 14.09 15.56
C MET A 343 -35.72 15.00 16.78
N ARG A 344 -35.72 16.33 16.60
CA ARG A 344 -35.57 17.33 17.67
C ARG A 344 -34.33 17.08 18.53
N TYR A 345 -33.25 16.62 17.89
CA TYR A 345 -31.97 16.32 18.50
C TYR A 345 -32.00 15.26 19.62
N SER A 346 -33.05 14.42 19.66
CA SER A 346 -33.17 13.28 20.57
C SER A 346 -32.10 12.20 20.33
N ASN A 347 -32.04 11.21 21.23
CA ASN A 347 -31.09 10.11 21.17
C ASN A 347 -31.45 9.13 20.03
N MET A 348 -30.69 9.18 18.94
CA MET A 348 -30.93 8.42 17.71
C MET A 348 -30.66 6.92 17.88
N LEU A 349 -29.78 6.52 18.80
CA LEU A 349 -29.55 5.12 19.14
C LEU A 349 -30.69 4.53 19.95
N HIS A 350 -31.40 5.34 20.74
CA HIS A 350 -32.63 4.90 21.40
C HIS A 350 -33.79 4.79 20.40
N ASP A 351 -33.94 5.77 19.52
CA ASP A 351 -35.05 5.88 18.56
C ASP A 351 -34.60 5.58 17.12
N VAL A 352 -33.87 4.47 16.92
CA VAL A 352 -33.23 4.11 15.63
C VAL A 352 -34.25 4.02 14.49
N ASP A 353 -35.44 3.48 14.74
CA ASP A 353 -36.45 3.31 13.68
C ASP A 353 -37.00 4.65 13.19
N GLU A 354 -37.21 5.61 14.09
CA GLU A 354 -37.60 6.96 13.73
C GLU A 354 -36.48 7.68 12.97
N PHE A 355 -35.24 7.57 13.45
CA PHE A 355 -34.06 8.09 12.75
C PHE A 355 -33.97 7.56 11.32
N LEU A 356 -34.09 6.24 11.15
CA LEU A 356 -34.00 5.59 9.85
C LEU A 356 -35.15 5.99 8.93
N SER A 357 -36.36 6.22 9.46
CA SER A 357 -37.48 6.73 8.68
C SER A 357 -37.21 8.15 8.18
N CYS A 358 -36.77 9.06 9.08
CA CYS A 358 -36.38 10.42 8.74
C CYS A 358 -35.28 10.45 7.67
N LEU A 359 -34.25 9.64 7.85
CA LEU A 359 -33.13 9.53 6.93
C LEU A 359 -33.56 8.99 5.56
N ARG A 360 -34.40 7.95 5.53
CA ARG A 360 -34.93 7.37 4.29
C ARG A 360 -35.68 8.41 3.48
N ASP A 361 -36.56 9.17 4.10
CA ASP A 361 -37.37 10.18 3.41
C ASP A 361 -36.49 11.30 2.84
N LEU A 362 -35.50 11.76 3.61
CA LEU A 362 -34.52 12.76 3.17
C LEU A 362 -33.61 12.29 2.02
N LEU A 363 -33.27 11.01 1.99
CA LEU A 363 -32.44 10.44 0.92
C LEU A 363 -33.26 10.21 -0.35
N LEU A 364 -34.49 9.68 -0.22
CA LEU A 364 -35.39 9.48 -1.35
C LEU A 364 -35.79 10.82 -1.98
N SER A 365 -36.04 11.87 -1.19
CA SER A 365 -36.34 13.21 -1.70
C SER A 365 -35.17 13.84 -2.48
N ARG A 366 -33.94 13.37 -2.24
CA ARG A 366 -32.73 13.76 -2.98
C ARG A 366 -32.42 12.80 -4.14
N GLY A 367 -33.34 11.90 -4.49
CA GLY A 367 -33.20 11.00 -5.64
C GLY A 367 -32.25 9.82 -5.41
N VAL A 368 -31.88 9.50 -4.16
CA VAL A 368 -31.04 8.34 -3.86
C VAL A 368 -31.85 7.06 -4.10
N GLY A 369 -31.29 6.12 -4.87
CA GLY A 369 -31.98 4.89 -5.24
C GLY A 369 -32.38 4.03 -4.03
N ARG A 370 -33.59 3.46 -4.07
CA ARG A 370 -34.19 2.68 -2.96
C ARG A 370 -33.28 1.58 -2.40
N ARG A 371 -32.56 0.86 -3.26
CA ARG A 371 -31.62 -0.20 -2.84
C ARG A 371 -30.44 0.34 -2.03
N VAL A 372 -29.92 1.52 -2.40
CA VAL A 372 -28.83 2.17 -1.68
C VAL A 372 -29.33 2.63 -0.32
N VAL A 373 -30.49 3.26 -0.26
CA VAL A 373 -31.12 3.67 1.00
C VAL A 373 -31.36 2.47 1.92
N TYR A 374 -31.88 1.37 1.38
CA TYR A 374 -32.06 0.12 2.14
C TYR A 374 -30.76 -0.40 2.75
N ASN A 375 -29.67 -0.42 1.98
CA ASN A 375 -28.36 -0.87 2.47
C ASN A 375 -27.80 0.06 3.56
N ILE A 376 -27.96 1.38 3.39
CA ILE A 376 -27.59 2.39 4.40
C ILE A 376 -28.38 2.16 5.68
N SER A 377 -29.70 2.05 5.61
CA SER A 377 -30.54 1.82 6.78
C SER A 377 -30.21 0.50 7.47
N LYS A 378 -29.99 -0.57 6.69
CA LYS A 378 -29.64 -1.89 7.23
C LYS A 378 -28.29 -1.88 7.95
N SER A 379 -27.27 -1.22 7.39
CA SER A 379 -25.96 -1.11 8.07
C SER A 379 -26.01 -0.27 9.34
N ILE A 380 -26.71 0.88 9.31
CA ILE A 380 -26.93 1.72 10.50
C ILE A 380 -27.65 0.95 11.59
N ARG A 381 -28.71 0.20 11.25
CA ARG A 381 -29.44 -0.64 12.21
C ARG A 381 -28.53 -1.69 12.85
N ILE A 382 -27.82 -2.48 12.03
CA ILE A 382 -26.91 -3.53 12.53
C ILE A 382 -25.86 -2.95 13.48
N PHE A 383 -25.33 -1.76 13.17
CA PHE A 383 -24.36 -1.09 14.03
C PHE A 383 -24.99 -0.51 15.31
N GLY A 384 -26.22 0.01 15.25
CA GLY A 384 -26.98 0.42 16.41
C GLY A 384 -27.25 -0.74 17.36
N ASP A 385 -27.74 -1.86 16.83
CA ASP A 385 -27.98 -3.10 17.59
C ASP A 385 -26.71 -3.57 18.31
N PHE A 386 -25.56 -3.53 17.62
CA PHE A 386 -24.26 -3.81 18.23
C PHE A 386 -23.97 -2.88 19.43
N LEU A 387 -24.09 -1.56 19.24
CA LEU A 387 -23.81 -0.57 20.29
C LEU A 387 -24.74 -0.72 21.51
N SER A 388 -25.98 -1.14 21.31
CA SER A 388 -26.94 -1.38 22.38
C SER A 388 -26.58 -2.59 23.25
N GLU A 389 -25.87 -3.59 22.71
CA GLU A 389 -25.53 -4.83 23.41
C GLU A 389 -24.20 -4.80 24.18
N ILE A 390 -23.37 -3.80 23.95
CA ILE A 390 -22.00 -3.75 24.47
C ILE A 390 -21.81 -2.63 25.47
N ASP A 391 -21.13 -2.89 26.57
CA ASP A 391 -20.80 -1.85 27.54
C ASP A 391 -19.41 -1.27 27.31
N PHE A 392 -19.41 -0.04 26.81
CA PHE A 392 -18.19 0.73 26.59
C PHE A 392 -17.96 1.76 27.68
N LEU A 393 -16.69 1.94 28.02
CA LEU A 393 -16.17 3.11 28.72
C LEU A 393 -16.12 4.31 27.75
N LYS A 394 -15.81 5.51 28.27
CA LYS A 394 -15.67 6.73 27.45
C LYS A 394 -14.64 6.63 26.32
N VAL A 395 -13.59 5.83 26.52
CA VAL A 395 -12.53 5.59 25.52
C VAL A 395 -12.19 4.11 25.52
N VAL A 396 -12.13 3.49 24.34
CA VAL A 396 -11.96 2.03 24.18
C VAL A 396 -10.74 1.73 23.29
N PRO A 397 -9.86 0.80 23.67
CA PRO A 397 -8.80 0.32 22.78
C PRO A 397 -9.37 -0.32 21.51
N VAL A 398 -8.71 -0.10 20.36
CA VAL A 398 -9.14 -0.68 19.08
C VAL A 398 -9.22 -2.20 19.15
N GLU A 399 -8.33 -2.84 19.91
CA GLU A 399 -8.30 -4.29 20.07
C GLU A 399 -9.61 -4.79 20.71
N LYS A 400 -10.05 -4.17 21.81
CA LYS A 400 -11.30 -4.53 22.49
C LYS A 400 -12.52 -4.23 21.62
N PHE A 401 -12.56 -3.06 20.99
CA PHE A 401 -13.68 -2.70 20.10
C PHE A 401 -13.76 -3.67 18.92
N SER A 402 -12.62 -3.99 18.31
CA SER A 402 -12.54 -4.90 17.16
C SER A 402 -12.94 -6.33 17.54
N GLU A 403 -12.55 -6.82 18.71
CA GLU A 403 -12.95 -8.15 19.20
C GLU A 403 -14.47 -8.25 19.35
N GLU A 404 -15.07 -7.32 20.08
CA GLU A 404 -16.52 -7.30 20.32
C GLU A 404 -17.30 -7.13 19.02
N PHE A 405 -16.85 -6.22 18.15
CA PHE A 405 -17.50 -6.00 16.86
C PHE A 405 -17.38 -7.22 15.95
N SER A 406 -16.19 -7.85 15.88
CA SER A 406 -16.00 -9.07 15.08
C SER A 406 -16.88 -10.21 15.58
N ARG A 407 -16.98 -10.39 16.90
CA ARG A 407 -17.86 -11.38 17.54
C ARG A 407 -19.32 -11.14 17.17
N TYR A 408 -19.78 -9.90 17.28
CA TYR A 408 -21.16 -9.53 16.91
C TYR A 408 -21.45 -9.82 15.44
N ILE A 409 -20.55 -9.38 14.54
CA ILE A 409 -20.68 -9.57 13.09
C ILE A 409 -20.73 -11.06 12.71
N LEU A 410 -19.85 -11.88 13.28
CA LEU A 410 -19.73 -13.31 12.94
C LEU A 410 -20.87 -14.17 13.51
N PHE A 411 -21.33 -13.88 14.72
CA PHE A 411 -22.22 -14.79 15.43
C PHE A 411 -23.66 -14.29 15.56
N LYS A 412 -23.90 -12.97 15.46
CA LYS A 412 -25.24 -12.39 15.55
C LYS A 412 -25.71 -11.82 14.23
N ALA A 413 -24.89 -11.01 13.56
CA ALA A 413 -25.30 -10.30 12.33
C ALA A 413 -24.98 -11.04 11.02
N ALA A 414 -24.33 -12.21 11.05
CA ALA A 414 -23.87 -12.91 9.85
C ALA A 414 -25.00 -13.20 8.84
N HIS A 415 -26.19 -13.52 9.32
CA HIS A 415 -27.38 -13.76 8.48
C HIS A 415 -27.82 -12.52 7.67
N ALA A 416 -27.43 -11.31 8.11
CA ALA A 416 -27.77 -10.05 7.47
C ALA A 416 -26.67 -9.56 6.49
N ILE A 417 -25.54 -10.26 6.38
CA ILE A 417 -24.36 -9.84 5.62
C ILE A 417 -24.32 -10.48 4.22
N GLU A 418 -24.14 -9.65 3.21
CA GLU A 418 -24.07 -10.09 1.80
C GLU A 418 -22.62 -10.20 1.29
N ASN A 419 -21.63 -9.64 2.02
CA ASN A 419 -20.23 -9.66 1.64
C ASN A 419 -19.47 -10.85 2.26
N TYR A 420 -19.74 -12.06 1.74
CA TYR A 420 -19.14 -13.31 2.23
C TYR A 420 -17.61 -13.32 2.19
N LYS A 421 -16.99 -12.58 1.25
CA LYS A 421 -15.53 -12.50 1.15
C LYS A 421 -14.93 -11.82 2.38
N SER A 422 -15.46 -10.64 2.76
CA SER A 422 -15.00 -9.95 3.97
C SER A 422 -15.33 -10.75 5.23
N LEU A 423 -16.49 -11.43 5.26
CA LEU A 423 -16.88 -12.28 6.39
C LEU A 423 -15.90 -13.46 6.58
N GLY A 424 -15.46 -14.11 5.50
CA GLY A 424 -14.47 -15.18 5.56
C GLY A 424 -13.10 -14.71 6.07
N VAL A 425 -12.66 -13.51 5.66
CA VAL A 425 -11.43 -12.89 6.18
C VAL A 425 -11.58 -12.54 7.67
N LEU A 426 -12.72 -11.99 8.08
CA LEU A 426 -13.01 -11.68 9.46
C LEU A 426 -12.99 -12.94 10.35
N LEU A 427 -13.59 -14.03 9.89
CA LEU A 427 -13.58 -15.32 10.59
C LEU A 427 -12.15 -15.85 10.77
N TYR A 428 -11.31 -15.72 9.74
CA TYR A 428 -9.91 -16.11 9.80
C TYR A 428 -9.14 -15.29 10.85
N LEU A 429 -9.29 -13.96 10.82
CA LEU A 429 -8.66 -13.05 11.80
C LEU A 429 -9.14 -13.36 13.23
N TYR A 430 -10.44 -13.56 13.41
CA TYR A 430 -11.06 -13.92 14.68
C TYR A 430 -10.50 -15.24 15.24
N ARG A 431 -10.40 -16.29 14.40
CA ARG A 431 -9.83 -17.59 14.80
C ARG A 431 -8.36 -17.47 15.22
N ARG A 432 -7.61 -16.54 14.64
CA ARG A 432 -6.21 -16.26 14.97
C ARG A 432 -6.05 -15.27 16.14
N ARG A 433 -7.15 -14.80 16.73
CA ARG A 433 -7.17 -13.77 17.78
C ARG A 433 -6.44 -12.49 17.38
N ILE A 434 -6.58 -12.09 16.12
CA ILE A 434 -6.02 -10.84 15.59
C ILE A 434 -7.13 -9.79 15.68
N PHE A 435 -7.04 -8.93 16.69
CA PHE A 435 -7.97 -7.84 16.94
C PHE A 435 -7.21 -6.52 16.92
N ASP A 436 -7.24 -5.83 15.80
CA ASP A 436 -6.54 -4.58 15.55
C ASP A 436 -7.33 -3.69 14.57
N GLU A 437 -6.68 -2.64 14.06
CA GLU A 437 -7.26 -1.74 13.08
C GLU A 437 -7.71 -2.42 11.79
N ASP A 438 -6.97 -3.44 11.34
CA ASP A 438 -7.23 -4.12 10.08
C ASP A 438 -8.45 -5.03 10.22
N SER A 439 -8.60 -5.74 11.34
CA SER A 439 -9.81 -6.53 11.63
C SER A 439 -11.05 -5.66 11.82
N LEU A 440 -10.94 -4.51 12.49
CA LEU A 440 -12.07 -3.58 12.65
C LEU A 440 -12.54 -3.08 11.29
N LEU A 441 -11.61 -2.72 10.41
CA LEU A 441 -11.94 -2.25 9.08
C LEU A 441 -12.59 -3.34 8.21
N VAL A 442 -12.09 -4.58 8.27
CA VAL A 442 -12.73 -5.72 7.60
C VAL A 442 -14.13 -5.95 8.15
N GLY A 443 -14.32 -5.86 9.47
CA GLY A 443 -15.62 -5.94 10.12
C GLY A 443 -16.60 -4.90 9.58
N LEU A 444 -16.17 -3.63 9.46
CA LEU A 444 -17.02 -2.55 8.95
C LEU A 444 -17.41 -2.81 7.48
N GLN A 445 -16.48 -3.32 6.67
CA GLN A 445 -16.73 -3.68 5.27
C GLN A 445 -17.62 -4.91 5.08
N CYS A 446 -17.93 -5.65 6.15
CA CYS A 446 -18.95 -6.68 6.10
C CYS A 446 -20.36 -6.08 6.07
N LEU A 447 -20.55 -4.86 6.58
CA LEU A 447 -21.87 -4.23 6.64
C LEU A 447 -22.40 -3.86 5.25
N PRO A 448 -23.72 -4.02 4.99
CA PRO A 448 -24.32 -3.70 3.70
C PRO A 448 -24.08 -2.25 3.28
N GLY A 449 -23.57 -2.03 2.08
CA GLY A 449 -23.31 -0.68 1.59
C GLY A 449 -22.22 0.07 2.37
N VAL A 450 -21.31 -0.60 3.06
CA VAL A 450 -20.13 0.06 3.65
C VAL A 450 -18.90 -0.22 2.80
N GLY A 451 -18.49 0.79 2.03
CA GLY A 451 -17.24 0.77 1.26
C GLY A 451 -16.01 1.14 2.09
N ARG A 452 -14.82 0.98 1.50
CA ARG A 452 -13.53 1.36 2.12
C ARG A 452 -13.52 2.82 2.57
N PHE A 453 -13.98 3.75 1.73
CA PHE A 453 -14.02 5.19 2.06
C PHE A 453 -14.84 5.48 3.32
N SER A 454 -16.03 4.89 3.46
CA SER A 454 -16.88 5.07 4.64
C SER A 454 -16.28 4.43 5.89
N ALA A 455 -15.66 3.25 5.77
CA ALA A 455 -14.95 2.64 6.88
C ALA A 455 -13.77 3.51 7.35
N ASP A 456 -12.95 4.02 6.42
CA ASP A 456 -11.87 4.95 6.77
C ASP A 456 -12.39 6.29 7.31
N MET A 457 -13.55 6.78 6.86
CA MET A 457 -14.18 7.97 7.41
C MET A 457 -14.62 7.74 8.86
N PHE A 458 -15.24 6.60 9.16
CA PHE A 458 -15.63 6.24 10.52
C PHE A 458 -14.41 6.19 11.43
N LEU A 459 -13.34 5.51 11.01
CA LEU A 459 -12.12 5.39 11.81
C LEU A 459 -11.38 6.72 11.91
N PHE A 460 -11.36 7.54 10.87
CA PHE A 460 -10.80 8.90 10.93
C PHE A 460 -11.54 9.75 11.97
N LEU A 461 -12.87 9.76 11.96
CA LEU A 461 -13.65 10.55 12.91
C LEU A 461 -13.56 9.99 14.33
N SER A 462 -13.70 8.68 14.51
CA SER A 462 -13.72 8.03 15.83
C SER A 462 -12.34 7.86 16.47
N CYS A 463 -11.30 7.56 15.69
CA CYS A 463 -9.94 7.33 16.17
C CYS A 463 -9.10 8.61 16.16
N ASP A 464 -9.06 9.35 15.05
CA ASP A 464 -8.11 10.47 14.89
C ASP A 464 -8.68 11.82 15.38
N ILE A 465 -9.98 12.08 15.18
CA ILE A 465 -10.60 13.37 15.54
C ILE A 465 -11.17 13.35 16.97
N LEU A 466 -12.08 12.41 17.26
CA LEU A 466 -12.76 12.30 18.55
C LEU A 466 -11.98 11.46 19.56
N GLU A 467 -11.06 10.61 19.10
CA GLU A 467 -10.23 9.73 19.94
C GLU A 467 -11.03 8.85 20.92
N ILE A 468 -12.26 8.48 20.53
CA ILE A 468 -13.12 7.55 21.28
C ILE A 468 -12.58 6.12 21.18
N ILE A 469 -12.06 5.75 20.01
CA ILE A 469 -11.37 4.47 19.77
C ILE A 469 -9.87 4.74 19.72
N ARG A 470 -9.12 4.21 20.69
CA ARG A 470 -7.67 4.38 20.75
C ARG A 470 -6.98 3.43 19.77
N CYS A 471 -6.28 4.01 18.82
CA CYS A 471 -5.69 3.33 17.69
C CYS A 471 -4.22 3.75 17.53
N LYS A 472 -3.33 2.82 17.12
CA LYS A 472 -1.90 3.12 16.92
C LYS A 472 -1.63 3.67 15.52
N ARG A 473 -2.47 3.30 14.56
CA ARG A 473 -2.45 3.80 13.18
C ARG A 473 -3.36 5.01 13.01
N SER A 474 -3.19 5.68 11.90
CA SER A 474 -4.00 6.83 11.53
C SER A 474 -4.72 6.58 10.22
N PHE A 475 -5.94 7.10 10.08
CA PHE A 475 -6.79 6.89 8.92
C PHE A 475 -6.96 8.18 8.13
N LEU A 476 -7.19 8.04 6.83
CA LEU A 476 -7.41 9.17 5.95
C LEU A 476 -8.48 8.85 4.91
N PRO A 477 -9.64 9.50 4.94
CA PRO A 477 -10.60 9.42 3.85
C PRO A 477 -10.07 10.20 2.65
N VAL A 478 -9.46 9.52 1.67
CA VAL A 478 -9.02 10.12 0.41
C VAL A 478 -10.17 10.37 -0.54
N SER A 479 -10.33 11.62 -0.98
CA SER A 479 -11.24 12.00 -2.06
C SER A 479 -10.50 12.86 -3.11
N TRP A 480 -11.22 13.29 -4.15
CA TRP A 480 -10.63 14.10 -5.23
C TRP A 480 -9.98 15.41 -4.74
N SER A 481 -10.45 15.94 -3.60
CA SER A 481 -9.87 17.13 -2.98
C SER A 481 -8.43 16.91 -2.50
N ILE A 482 -8.05 15.69 -2.11
CA ILE A 482 -6.68 15.38 -1.70
C ILE A 482 -5.81 15.08 -2.93
N VAL A 483 -6.38 14.43 -3.94
CA VAL A 483 -5.67 14.05 -5.18
C VAL A 483 -5.13 15.27 -5.92
N LYS A 484 -5.90 16.37 -6.00
CA LYS A 484 -5.49 17.57 -6.75
C LYS A 484 -4.19 18.21 -6.20
N PRO A 485 -4.03 18.47 -4.90
CA PRO A 485 -2.76 18.88 -4.30
C PRO A 485 -1.58 17.94 -4.62
N LEU A 486 -1.80 16.62 -4.58
CA LEU A 486 -0.76 15.64 -4.92
C LEU A 486 -0.35 15.71 -6.40
N LEU A 487 -1.31 15.98 -7.30
CA LEU A 487 -1.01 16.30 -8.69
C LEU A 487 -0.18 17.59 -8.79
N MET A 488 -0.60 18.68 -8.14
CA MET A 488 0.09 19.99 -8.24
C MET A 488 1.53 19.96 -7.72
N THR A 489 1.83 19.12 -6.73
CA THR A 489 3.19 18.90 -6.20
C THR A 489 4.03 17.94 -7.06
N GLY A 490 3.44 17.36 -8.11
CA GLY A 490 4.10 16.39 -8.98
C GLY A 490 4.40 15.05 -8.31
N LEU A 491 3.79 14.79 -7.14
CA LEU A 491 3.85 13.51 -6.44
C LEU A 491 2.95 12.46 -7.10
N LEU A 492 1.84 12.90 -7.69
CA LEU A 492 1.04 12.12 -8.63
C LEU A 492 1.14 12.71 -10.03
N SER A 493 0.96 11.85 -11.04
CA SER A 493 0.94 12.25 -12.45
C SER A 493 -0.49 12.28 -12.98
N ALA A 494 -0.84 13.31 -13.75
CA ALA A 494 -2.13 13.40 -14.42
C ALA A 494 -2.36 12.21 -15.37
N LYS A 495 -1.29 11.71 -16.00
CA LYS A 495 -1.34 10.50 -16.85
C LYS A 495 -1.67 9.24 -16.04
N VAL A 496 -1.16 9.13 -14.81
CA VAL A 496 -1.46 8.00 -13.92
C VAL A 496 -2.91 8.06 -13.47
N VAL A 497 -3.37 9.25 -13.09
CA VAL A 497 -4.75 9.48 -12.67
C VAL A 497 -5.73 9.23 -13.83
N SER A 498 -5.43 9.66 -15.05
CA SER A 498 -6.27 9.36 -16.22
C SER A 498 -6.20 7.90 -16.67
N ALA A 499 -5.06 7.23 -16.46
CA ALA A 499 -4.92 5.80 -16.73
C ALA A 499 -5.69 4.95 -15.73
N TYR A 500 -5.81 5.38 -14.47
CA TYR A 500 -6.64 4.73 -13.47
C TYR A 500 -8.12 4.95 -13.77
N ARG A 501 -8.71 3.98 -14.48
CA ARG A 501 -10.14 3.94 -14.82
C ARG A 501 -11.10 3.88 -13.61
N THR A 502 -10.58 3.74 -12.39
CA THR A 502 -11.37 3.56 -11.16
C THR A 502 -10.84 4.43 -10.03
N THR A 503 -11.73 5.15 -9.35
CA THR A 503 -11.44 5.98 -8.16
C THR A 503 -10.73 5.21 -7.05
N ARG A 504 -11.04 3.92 -6.89
CA ARG A 504 -10.41 3.02 -5.91
C ARG A 504 -8.88 2.95 -6.03
N ARG A 505 -8.33 2.86 -7.23
CA ARG A 505 -6.87 2.75 -7.39
C ARG A 505 -6.15 4.05 -7.08
N ILE A 506 -6.77 5.18 -7.42
CA ILE A 506 -6.26 6.51 -7.08
C ILE A 506 -6.25 6.66 -5.55
N TYR A 507 -7.34 6.24 -4.90
CA TYR A 507 -7.47 6.18 -3.45
C TYR A 507 -6.31 5.39 -2.81
N GLU A 508 -6.12 4.12 -3.22
CA GLU A 508 -5.06 3.25 -2.70
C GLU A 508 -3.66 3.82 -2.97
N THR A 509 -3.43 4.36 -4.18
CA THR A 509 -2.14 4.98 -4.56
C THR A 509 -1.82 6.21 -3.69
N SER A 510 -2.81 7.08 -3.46
CA SER A 510 -2.64 8.28 -2.63
C SER A 510 -2.37 7.92 -1.17
N LEU A 511 -3.11 6.97 -0.60
CA LEU A 511 -2.86 6.48 0.76
C LEU A 511 -1.46 5.91 0.90
N ASN A 512 -1.10 5.00 -0.01
CA ASN A 512 0.22 4.38 -0.01
C ASN A 512 1.31 5.45 -0.11
N LEU A 513 1.22 6.37 -1.07
CA LEU A 513 2.18 7.45 -1.25
C LEU A 513 2.36 8.28 0.04
N LEU A 514 1.26 8.74 0.65
CA LEU A 514 1.29 9.57 1.87
C LEU A 514 1.80 8.80 3.09
N SER A 515 1.41 7.53 3.24
CA SER A 515 1.84 6.67 4.34
C SER A 515 3.36 6.47 4.38
N THR A 516 4.06 6.69 3.27
CA THR A 516 5.54 6.61 3.20
C THR A 516 6.22 7.50 4.24
N VAL A 517 5.69 8.71 4.47
CA VAL A 517 6.28 9.68 5.41
C VAL A 517 5.37 9.98 6.60
N MET A 518 4.10 9.59 6.55
CA MET A 518 3.07 9.93 7.55
C MET A 518 2.26 8.72 8.02
N SER A 519 2.86 7.53 8.14
CA SER A 519 2.10 6.31 8.46
C SER A 519 1.28 6.39 9.76
N ARG A 520 1.79 7.08 10.79
CA ARG A 520 1.14 7.24 12.10
C ARG A 520 0.40 8.55 12.31
N ASP A 521 0.45 9.46 11.34
CA ASP A 521 -0.22 10.75 11.39
C ASP A 521 -0.89 11.11 10.07
N LEU A 522 -1.33 10.06 9.37
CA LEU A 522 -1.92 10.10 8.03
C LEU A 522 -3.14 11.02 7.97
N TRP A 523 -3.94 11.07 9.04
CA TRP A 523 -5.11 11.92 9.19
C TRP A 523 -4.81 13.39 8.94
N LYS A 524 -3.60 13.86 9.30
CA LYS A 524 -3.22 15.27 9.11
C LYS A 524 -3.26 15.66 7.63
N ALA A 525 -3.00 14.72 6.72
CA ALA A 525 -3.06 14.97 5.27
C ALA A 525 -4.47 15.33 4.79
N TYR A 526 -5.50 15.20 5.62
CA TYR A 526 -6.82 15.77 5.35
C TYR A 526 -6.78 17.29 5.16
N TYR A 527 -5.77 17.99 5.70
CA TYR A 527 -5.51 19.42 5.44
C TYR A 527 -5.42 19.74 3.94
N LEU A 528 -4.98 18.78 3.11
CA LEU A 528 -4.92 18.95 1.66
C LEU A 528 -6.29 19.20 1.03
N THR A 529 -7.37 18.75 1.66
CA THR A 529 -8.74 19.10 1.24
C THR A 529 -9.00 20.60 1.35
N GLU A 530 -8.58 21.24 2.44
CA GLU A 530 -8.68 22.69 2.62
C GLU A 530 -7.79 23.43 1.63
N VAL A 531 -6.58 22.92 1.40
CA VAL A 531 -5.67 23.50 0.40
C VAL A 531 -6.30 23.47 -0.99
N SER A 532 -6.91 22.33 -1.34
CA SER A 532 -7.60 22.21 -2.61
C SER A 532 -8.75 23.20 -2.72
N ARG A 533 -9.63 23.30 -1.72
CA ARG A 533 -10.80 24.18 -1.74
C ARG A 533 -10.44 25.66 -1.90
N HIS A 534 -9.40 26.12 -1.21
CA HIS A 534 -9.08 27.55 -1.15
C HIS A 534 -8.08 28.03 -2.20
N TRP A 535 -7.16 27.17 -2.67
CA TRP A 535 -6.09 27.58 -3.58
C TRP A 535 -6.08 26.77 -4.88
N CYS A 536 -6.01 25.44 -4.79
CA CYS A 536 -5.79 24.63 -5.99
C CYS A 536 -7.06 24.58 -6.88
N PHE A 537 -8.27 24.61 -6.31
CA PHE A 537 -9.51 24.47 -7.08
C PHE A 537 -9.62 25.55 -8.16
N LYS A 538 -9.34 26.80 -7.80
CA LYS A 538 -9.37 27.97 -8.69
C LYS A 538 -8.02 28.33 -9.35
N ARG A 539 -6.96 27.54 -9.13
CA ARG A 539 -5.55 27.87 -9.47
C ARG A 539 -5.08 29.22 -8.91
N THR A 540 -5.70 29.69 -7.83
CA THR A 540 -5.36 30.96 -7.19
C THR A 540 -4.29 30.72 -6.12
N CYS A 541 -3.03 30.98 -6.45
CA CYS A 541 -1.91 30.89 -5.50
C CYS A 541 -1.92 32.00 -4.43
N ARG A 542 -2.82 32.99 -4.56
CA ARG A 542 -3.16 33.98 -3.55
C ARG A 542 -4.66 33.94 -3.30
N SER A 543 -5.06 33.89 -2.03
CA SER A 543 -6.46 33.96 -1.61
C SER A 543 -6.61 34.95 -0.45
N ILE A 544 -7.84 35.20 0.00
CA ILE A 544 -8.12 35.99 1.22
C ILE A 544 -7.36 35.42 2.43
N LYS A 545 -7.08 34.11 2.44
CA LYS A 545 -6.31 33.43 3.50
C LYS A 545 -4.79 33.54 3.32
N GLY A 546 -4.30 34.32 2.36
CA GLY A 546 -2.87 34.46 2.05
C GLY A 546 -2.37 33.52 0.94
N PRO A 547 -1.04 33.38 0.80
CA PRO A 547 -0.41 32.57 -0.24
C PRO A 547 -0.70 31.08 -0.07
N CYS A 548 -0.66 30.33 -1.17
CA CYS A 548 -0.87 28.88 -1.14
C CYS A 548 0.22 28.19 -0.30
N PRO A 549 -0.15 27.36 0.70
CA PRO A 549 0.83 26.66 1.53
C PRO A 549 1.73 25.68 0.76
N LEU A 550 1.33 25.27 -0.45
CA LEU A 550 2.10 24.35 -1.30
C LEU A 550 2.91 25.05 -2.38
N TYR A 551 2.96 26.38 -2.39
CA TYR A 551 3.61 27.15 -3.46
C TYR A 551 5.07 26.74 -3.67
N GLU A 552 5.84 26.61 -2.59
CA GLU A 552 7.27 26.26 -2.62
C GLU A 552 7.56 24.83 -3.11
N ILE A 553 6.56 23.94 -3.06
CA ILE A 553 6.67 22.55 -3.49
C ILE A 553 5.85 22.24 -4.75
N CYS A 554 5.22 23.25 -5.34
CA CYS A 554 4.41 23.10 -6.53
C CYS A 554 5.32 22.81 -7.74
N ALA A 555 5.03 21.72 -8.45
CA ALA A 555 5.74 21.36 -9.67
C ALA A 555 5.27 22.18 -10.88
N PHE A 556 4.10 22.81 -10.78
CA PHE A 556 3.50 23.65 -11.81
C PHE A 556 3.60 25.11 -11.40
N LYS A 557 4.82 25.61 -11.09
CA LYS A 557 5.04 27.01 -10.70
C LYS A 557 4.26 27.92 -11.65
N TYR A 558 3.16 28.47 -11.15
CA TYR A 558 2.35 29.43 -11.88
C TYR A 558 3.15 30.73 -11.84
N GLY A 559 3.85 31.01 -12.94
CA GLY A 559 4.41 32.33 -13.23
C GLY A 559 3.29 33.33 -13.47
#